data_AF-A0A7Y5PAF1-F1
#
_entry.id   AF-A0A7Y5PAF1-F1
#
_cell.length_a   1.000
_cell.length_b   1.000
_cell.length_c   1.000
_cell.angle_alpha   90.00
_cell.angle_beta   90.00
_cell.angle_gamma   90.00
#
_symmetry.space_group_name_H-M   'P 1'
#
loop_
_entity.id
_entity.type
_entity.pdbx_description
1 polymer ?
#
loop_
_entity_poly.entity_id
_entity_poly.type
_entity_poly.pdbx_seq_one_letter_code
_entity_poly.pdbx_strand_id
1 'polypeptide(L)'
;MRPTVIPAGAPKDALGKPAVTKTEVSRRAVEVFGDSLILLTPPVIDSSAAAEPTWDMDVRTYETQERVAHYVTMFTGKSKDRIAAQLERGTRYEPMIRAKMKAGGLPEDMYYLALIESGFDNNAYSRAAAVGMWQFMTSTARGMGMRVDWWVDERR
;
A
#
# COMPACT_ATOMS: atom_id res chain seq x y z
N MET A 1 -47.44 -47.45 7.12
CA MET A 1 -46.60 -46.72 8.09
C MET A 1 -45.27 -46.39 7.41
N ARG A 2 -45.03 -45.14 7.05
CA ARG A 2 -43.75 -44.66 6.49
C ARG A 2 -43.02 -43.88 7.60
N PRO A 3 -41.73 -44.14 7.87
CA PRO A 3 -41.00 -43.39 8.89
C PRO A 3 -40.67 -41.99 8.37
N THR A 4 -40.98 -40.98 9.19
CA THR A 4 -40.60 -39.58 8.99
C THR A 4 -39.10 -39.45 9.19
N VAL A 5 -38.38 -39.04 8.13
CA VAL A 5 -36.97 -38.64 8.24
C VAL A 5 -36.93 -37.18 8.68
N ILE A 6 -36.41 -36.93 9.88
CA ILE A 6 -36.13 -35.58 10.40
C ILE A 6 -34.85 -35.09 9.70
N PRO A 7 -34.82 -33.88 9.10
CA PRO A 7 -33.60 -33.37 8.49
C PRO A 7 -32.54 -33.07 9.56
N ALA A 8 -31.32 -33.54 9.32
CA ALA A 8 -30.17 -33.31 10.18
C ALA A 8 -29.90 -31.80 10.34
N GLY A 9 -29.80 -31.36 11.60
CA GLY A 9 -29.45 -29.98 11.93
C GLY A 9 -28.03 -29.63 11.49
N ALA A 10 -27.85 -28.41 10.97
CA ALA A 10 -26.56 -27.88 10.54
C ALA A 10 -25.52 -27.90 11.68
N PRO A 11 -24.22 -28.12 11.37
CA PRO A 11 -23.18 -28.18 12.39
C PRO A 11 -23.03 -26.85 13.12
N LYS A 12 -23.01 -26.89 14.46
CA LYS A 12 -22.83 -25.74 15.36
C LYS A 12 -21.39 -25.71 15.87
N ASP A 13 -20.84 -24.52 16.08
CA ASP A 13 -19.51 -24.35 16.70
C ASP A 13 -19.58 -24.54 18.23
N ALA A 14 -18.41 -24.59 18.88
CA ALA A 14 -18.22 -24.91 20.30
C ALA A 14 -18.90 -23.93 21.29
N LEU A 15 -19.59 -22.89 20.81
CA LEU A 15 -20.27 -21.88 21.63
C LEU A 15 -21.75 -21.70 21.24
N GLY A 16 -22.32 -22.60 20.42
CA GLY A 16 -23.77 -22.66 20.16
C GLY A 16 -24.35 -21.49 19.36
N LYS A 17 -23.50 -20.65 18.77
CA LYS A 17 -23.90 -19.61 17.82
C LYS A 17 -23.91 -20.20 16.40
N PRO A 18 -24.75 -19.70 15.48
CA PRO A 18 -24.65 -20.15 14.09
C PRO A 18 -23.26 -19.82 13.58
N ALA A 19 -22.50 -20.84 13.19
CA ALA A 19 -21.14 -20.69 12.67
C ALA A 19 -21.20 -19.81 11.42
N VAL A 20 -20.76 -18.56 11.53
CA VAL A 20 -20.78 -17.62 10.41
C VAL A 20 -19.70 -18.07 9.43
N THR A 21 -20.11 -18.63 8.30
CA THR A 21 -19.19 -19.09 7.26
C THR A 21 -18.51 -17.90 6.58
N LYS A 22 -17.27 -18.07 6.11
CA LYS A 22 -16.52 -17.01 5.43
C LYS A 22 -17.30 -16.38 4.27
N THR A 23 -18.07 -17.21 3.56
CA THR A 23 -18.95 -16.78 2.46
C THR A 23 -20.07 -15.83 2.92
N GLU A 24 -20.63 -16.05 4.10
CA GLU A 24 -21.66 -15.16 4.69
C GLU A 24 -21.06 -13.82 5.10
N VAL A 25 -19.86 -13.83 5.70
CA VAL A 25 -19.13 -12.61 6.05
C VAL A 25 -18.84 -11.79 4.80
N SER A 26 -18.30 -12.42 3.75
CA SER A 26 -17.98 -11.74 2.49
C SER A 26 -19.23 -11.14 1.84
N ARG A 27 -20.37 -11.86 1.81
CA ARG A 27 -21.62 -11.36 1.23
C ARG A 27 -22.15 -10.14 1.98
N ARG A 28 -22.24 -10.21 3.31
CA ARG A 28 -22.71 -9.09 4.14
C ARG A 28 -21.79 -7.88 4.08
N ALA A 29 -20.49 -8.12 3.92
CA ALA A 29 -19.54 -7.03 3.82
C ALA A 29 -19.73 -6.25 2.50
N VAL A 30 -20.02 -6.94 1.38
CA VAL A 30 -20.37 -6.31 0.10
C VAL A 30 -21.68 -5.53 0.20
N GLU A 31 -22.69 -6.04 0.90
CA GLU A 31 -23.98 -5.34 1.11
C GLU A 31 -23.84 -4.04 1.94
N VAL A 32 -22.94 -4.03 2.93
CA VAL A 32 -22.78 -2.89 3.86
C VAL A 32 -21.79 -1.84 3.34
N PHE A 33 -20.75 -2.25 2.63
CA PHE A 33 -19.63 -1.37 2.25
C PHE A 33 -19.43 -1.21 0.72
N GLY A 34 -20.24 -1.90 -0.10
CA GLY A 34 -20.12 -1.91 -1.56
C GLY A 34 -18.84 -2.62 -2.05
N ASP A 35 -18.51 -2.45 -3.33
CA ASP A 35 -17.32 -3.02 -3.99
C ASP A 35 -15.97 -2.56 -3.39
N SER A 36 -16.00 -1.62 -2.44
CA SER A 36 -14.83 -1.09 -1.74
C SER A 36 -14.03 -2.14 -0.97
N LEU A 37 -14.60 -3.33 -0.72
CA LEU A 37 -13.93 -4.43 0.00
C LEU A 37 -13.20 -5.44 -0.89
N ILE A 38 -13.34 -5.35 -2.22
CA ILE A 38 -12.54 -6.20 -3.13
C ILE A 38 -11.03 -5.92 -2.94
N LEU A 39 -10.68 -4.75 -2.39
CA LEU A 39 -9.31 -4.36 -2.05
C LEU A 39 -8.76 -4.98 -0.75
N LEU A 40 -9.59 -5.67 0.06
CA LEU A 40 -9.21 -6.22 1.38
C LEU A 40 -8.99 -7.74 1.38
N THR A 41 -9.28 -8.42 0.26
CA THR A 41 -8.77 -9.78 0.08
C THR A 41 -7.34 -9.66 -0.43
N PRO A 42 -6.31 -10.08 0.33
CA PRO A 42 -4.96 -10.11 -0.23
C PRO A 42 -5.03 -11.01 -1.47
N PRO A 43 -4.50 -10.57 -2.63
CA PRO A 43 -4.43 -11.45 -3.78
C PRO A 43 -3.70 -12.72 -3.33
N VAL A 44 -4.30 -13.88 -3.61
CA VAL A 44 -3.55 -15.13 -3.57
C VAL A 44 -2.50 -14.98 -4.65
N ILE A 45 -1.31 -14.52 -4.27
CA ILE A 45 -0.16 -14.46 -5.16
C ILE A 45 0.20 -15.92 -5.42
N ASP A 46 -0.29 -16.46 -6.52
CA ASP A 46 0.25 -17.68 -7.11
C ASP A 46 1.71 -17.39 -7.47
N SER A 47 2.63 -17.82 -6.60
CA SER A 47 4.06 -17.56 -6.76
C SER A 47 4.71 -18.39 -7.87
N SER A 48 3.93 -19.14 -8.65
CA SER A 48 4.44 -20.09 -9.65
C SER A 48 4.44 -19.55 -11.09
N ALA A 49 3.96 -18.33 -11.36
CA ALA A 49 3.98 -17.75 -12.70
C ALA A 49 4.04 -16.21 -12.70
N ALA A 50 4.79 -15.61 -11.78
CA ALA A 50 4.96 -14.16 -11.78
C ALA A 50 5.79 -13.75 -13.01
N ALA A 51 5.11 -13.22 -14.04
CA ALA A 51 5.75 -12.48 -15.11
C ALA A 51 6.72 -11.45 -14.52
N GLU A 52 7.83 -11.18 -15.21
CA GLU A 52 8.79 -10.17 -14.73
C GLU A 52 8.06 -8.87 -14.39
N PRO A 53 8.40 -8.22 -13.27
CA PRO A 53 7.82 -6.94 -12.92
C PRO A 53 8.08 -5.94 -14.06
N THR A 54 7.01 -5.32 -14.54
CA THR A 54 7.07 -4.26 -15.55
C THR A 54 7.09 -2.91 -14.86
N TRP A 55 8.07 -2.09 -15.20
CA TRP A 55 8.20 -0.72 -14.69
C TRP A 55 7.89 0.28 -15.81
N ASP A 56 7.25 1.39 -15.47
CA ASP A 56 6.95 2.48 -16.42
C ASP A 56 8.05 3.55 -16.48
N MET A 57 9.08 3.39 -15.65
CA MET A 57 10.35 4.11 -15.73
C MET A 57 11.45 3.20 -16.25
N ASP A 58 12.40 3.77 -17.01
CA ASP A 58 13.59 3.03 -17.44
C ASP A 58 14.53 2.82 -16.25
N VAL A 59 14.47 1.62 -15.66
CA VAL A 59 15.38 1.17 -14.60
C VAL A 59 16.52 0.31 -15.13
N ARG A 60 16.30 -0.38 -16.27
CA ARG A 60 17.22 -1.41 -16.79
C ARG A 60 18.53 -0.79 -17.28
N THR A 61 18.48 0.40 -17.85
CA THR A 61 19.67 1.15 -18.29
C THR A 61 20.64 1.44 -17.13
N TYR A 62 20.17 1.41 -15.88
CA TYR A 62 20.95 1.76 -14.70
C TYR A 62 21.46 0.55 -13.89
N GLU A 63 21.06 -0.67 -14.23
CA GLU A 63 21.37 -1.87 -13.43
C GLU A 63 22.87 -2.12 -13.28
N THR A 64 23.67 -1.77 -14.29
CA THR A 64 25.12 -1.97 -14.29
C THR A 64 25.90 -0.91 -13.51
N GLN A 65 25.24 0.13 -13.02
CA GLN A 65 25.93 1.26 -12.39
C GLN A 65 26.32 0.87 -10.98
N GLU A 66 27.59 1.05 -10.61
CA GLU A 66 28.11 0.64 -9.28
C GLU A 66 27.29 1.25 -8.12
N ARG A 67 26.80 2.48 -8.29
CA ARG A 67 25.93 3.12 -7.31
C ARG A 67 24.61 2.37 -7.12
N VAL A 68 24.02 1.83 -8.18
CA VAL A 68 22.79 1.03 -8.10
C VAL A 68 23.08 -0.28 -7.39
N ALA A 69 24.16 -0.98 -7.75
CA ALA A 69 24.59 -2.20 -7.07
C ALA A 69 24.83 -2.00 -5.57
N HIS A 70 25.40 -0.86 -5.17
CA HIS A 70 25.57 -0.49 -3.76
C HIS A 70 24.22 -0.41 -3.02
N TYR A 71 23.23 0.30 -3.58
CA TYR A 71 21.91 0.42 -2.94
C TYR A 71 21.12 -0.88 -2.96
N VAL A 72 21.20 -1.67 -4.04
CA VAL A 72 20.60 -3.01 -4.09
C VAL A 72 21.17 -3.88 -2.97
N THR A 73 22.49 -3.90 -2.79
CA THR A 73 23.15 -4.65 -1.71
C THR A 73 22.72 -4.15 -0.33
N MET A 74 22.61 -2.83 -0.15
CA MET A 74 22.17 -2.22 1.11
C MET A 74 20.72 -2.59 1.46
N PHE A 75 19.81 -2.47 0.49
CA PHE A 75 18.37 -2.67 0.68
C PHE A 75 17.99 -4.14 0.80
N THR A 76 18.75 -5.05 0.19
CA THR A 76 18.55 -6.50 0.33
C THR A 76 19.31 -7.11 1.50
N GLY A 77 20.34 -6.44 2.00
CA GLY A 77 21.14 -6.85 3.16
C GLY A 77 20.71 -6.14 4.45
N LYS A 78 21.59 -5.29 4.99
CA LYS A 78 21.46 -4.72 6.35
C LYS A 78 20.21 -3.85 6.55
N SER A 79 19.68 -3.25 5.49
CA SER A 79 18.50 -2.37 5.58
C SER A 79 17.17 -3.07 5.25
N LYS A 80 17.19 -4.39 4.97
CA LYS A 80 16.03 -5.12 4.45
C LYS A 80 14.77 -4.93 5.30
N ASP A 81 14.86 -5.15 6.61
CA ASP A 81 13.70 -5.06 7.49
C ASP A 81 13.13 -3.64 7.56
N ARG A 82 14.02 -2.63 7.54
CA ARG A 82 13.62 -1.22 7.51
C ARG A 82 12.89 -0.87 6.21
N ILE A 83 13.44 -1.29 5.07
CA ILE A 83 12.82 -1.05 3.75
C ILE A 83 11.48 -1.78 3.65
N ALA A 84 11.39 -3.02 4.13
CA ALA A 84 10.15 -3.78 4.15
C ALA A 84 9.06 -3.06 4.97
N ALA A 85 9.38 -2.57 6.17
CA ALA A 85 8.44 -1.81 7.00
C ALA A 85 8.01 -0.50 6.34
N GLN A 86 8.92 0.19 5.62
CA GLN A 86 8.57 1.40 4.88
C GLN A 86 7.67 1.08 3.68
N LEU A 87 7.95 0.03 2.92
CA LEU A 87 7.11 -0.44 1.82
C LEU A 87 5.71 -0.83 2.31
N GLU A 88 5.62 -1.53 3.44
CA GLU A 88 4.35 -1.88 4.08
C GLU A 88 3.54 -0.62 4.43
N ARG A 89 4.18 0.38 5.04
CA ARG A 89 3.54 1.69 5.31
C ARG A 89 3.04 2.37 4.03
N GLY A 90 3.78 2.25 2.93
CA GLY A 90 3.43 2.83 1.65
C GLY A 90 2.14 2.26 1.03
N THR A 91 1.83 0.98 1.27
CA THR A 91 0.64 0.31 0.70
C THR A 91 -0.67 1.07 0.94
N ARG A 92 -0.77 1.80 2.07
CA ARG A 92 -1.91 2.65 2.39
C ARG A 92 -2.12 3.78 1.37
N TYR A 93 -1.05 4.34 0.82
CA TYR A 93 -1.08 5.52 -0.04
C TYR A 93 -0.92 5.18 -1.52
N GLU A 94 -0.40 4.00 -1.83
CA GLU A 94 -0.06 3.59 -3.19
C GLU A 94 -1.20 3.78 -4.22
N PRO A 95 -2.45 3.31 -3.98
CA PRO A 95 -3.50 3.46 -4.98
C PRO A 95 -3.82 4.93 -5.29
N MET A 96 -3.80 5.78 -4.27
CA MET A 96 -4.05 7.21 -4.41
C MET A 96 -2.90 7.90 -5.16
N ILE A 97 -1.65 7.64 -4.77
CA ILE A 97 -0.47 8.30 -5.36
C ILE A 97 -0.37 7.92 -6.84
N ARG A 98 -0.44 6.62 -7.16
CA ARG A 98 -0.36 6.14 -8.55
C ARG A 98 -1.49 6.71 -9.42
N ALA A 99 -2.71 6.74 -8.90
CA ALA A 99 -3.84 7.36 -9.61
C ALA A 99 -3.61 8.86 -9.89
N LYS A 100 -2.99 9.60 -8.96
CA LYS A 100 -2.65 11.02 -9.15
C LYS A 100 -1.49 11.21 -10.14
N MET A 101 -0.45 10.37 -10.08
CA MET A 101 0.65 10.39 -11.06
C MET A 101 0.11 10.15 -12.46
N LYS A 102 -0.68 9.09 -12.63
CA LYS A 102 -1.34 8.74 -13.89
C LYS A 102 -2.21 9.87 -14.43
N ALA A 103 -3.05 10.48 -13.57
CA ALA A 103 -3.89 11.61 -13.96
C ALA A 103 -3.08 12.85 -14.38
N GLY A 104 -1.88 13.01 -13.83
CA GLY A 104 -0.91 14.05 -14.22
C GLY A 104 -0.02 13.69 -15.40
N GLY A 105 -0.17 12.50 -16.00
CA GLY A 105 0.70 12.02 -17.08
C GLY A 105 2.12 11.68 -16.62
N LEU A 106 2.32 11.42 -15.33
CA LEU A 106 3.59 11.01 -14.74
C LEU A 106 3.66 9.48 -14.59
N PRO A 107 4.87 8.89 -14.65
CA PRO A 107 5.06 7.48 -14.33
C PRO A 107 4.55 7.16 -12.92
N GLU A 108 3.74 6.11 -12.81
CA GLU A 108 3.18 5.61 -11.56
C GLU A 108 4.29 5.13 -10.62
N ASP A 109 5.42 4.63 -11.14
CA ASP A 109 6.56 4.16 -10.33
C ASP A 109 7.33 5.29 -9.63
N MET A 110 7.07 6.56 -9.95
CA MET A 110 7.53 7.69 -9.14
C MET A 110 7.03 7.64 -7.69
N TYR A 111 6.02 6.82 -7.40
CA TYR A 111 5.60 6.46 -6.05
C TYR A 111 6.77 6.08 -5.13
N TYR A 112 7.80 5.36 -5.62
CA TYR A 112 8.97 4.98 -4.82
C TYR A 112 9.86 6.15 -4.41
N LEU A 113 9.65 7.36 -4.94
CA LEU A 113 10.35 8.54 -4.46
C LEU A 113 10.02 8.81 -2.97
N ALA A 114 8.76 8.66 -2.58
CA ALA A 114 8.35 8.82 -1.18
C ALA A 114 9.00 7.79 -0.23
N LEU A 115 9.40 6.61 -0.76
CA LEU A 115 10.17 5.63 0.00
C LEU A 115 11.55 6.19 0.40
N ILE A 116 12.26 6.81 -0.55
CA ILE A 116 13.62 7.31 -0.30
C ILE A 116 13.62 8.62 0.50
N GLU A 117 12.58 9.45 0.37
CA GLU A 117 12.49 10.75 1.05
C GLU A 117 12.16 10.61 2.54
N SER A 118 11.13 9.82 2.89
CA SER A 118 10.73 9.63 4.29
C SER A 118 10.29 8.22 4.64
N GLY A 119 10.27 7.32 3.66
CA GLY A 119 9.71 5.98 3.81
C GLY A 119 8.19 5.99 3.90
N PHE A 120 7.49 6.97 3.30
CA PHE A 120 6.04 7.19 3.45
C PHE A 120 5.59 7.72 4.82
N ASP A 121 6.43 8.49 5.50
CA ASP A 121 6.07 9.16 6.75
C ASP A 121 5.49 10.55 6.50
N ASN A 122 4.20 10.74 6.78
CA ASN A 122 3.55 12.04 6.68
C ASN A 122 4.05 13.03 7.75
N ASN A 123 4.60 12.58 8.88
CA ASN A 123 5.07 13.46 9.94
C ASN A 123 6.58 13.65 9.96
N ALA A 124 7.31 13.16 8.95
CA ALA A 124 8.75 13.32 8.89
C ALA A 124 9.14 14.80 8.92
N TYR A 125 10.15 15.11 9.74
CA TYR A 125 10.72 16.44 9.87
C TYR A 125 12.24 16.32 9.87
N SER A 126 12.90 16.92 8.88
CA SER A 126 14.35 16.88 8.79
C SER A 126 15.03 18.00 9.58
N ARG A 127 16.34 17.85 9.83
CA ARG A 127 17.15 18.92 10.43
C ARG A 127 17.18 20.20 9.58
N ALA A 128 16.97 20.07 8.28
CA ALA A 128 16.90 21.19 7.34
C ALA A 128 15.48 21.76 7.20
N ALA A 129 14.51 21.31 8.00
CA ALA A 129 13.10 21.73 7.95
C ALA A 129 12.32 21.29 6.70
N ALA A 130 12.75 20.20 6.06
CA ALA A 130 11.94 19.48 5.08
C ALA A 130 10.86 18.66 5.81
N VAL A 131 9.62 18.67 5.29
CA VAL A 131 8.46 18.11 5.99
C VAL A 131 7.67 17.13 5.13
N GLY A 132 7.20 16.09 5.80
CA GLY A 132 6.21 15.14 5.31
C GLY A 132 6.75 14.09 4.36
N MET A 133 5.80 13.40 3.71
CA MET A 133 6.08 12.23 2.87
C MET A 133 7.08 12.52 1.75
N TRP A 134 6.99 13.72 1.19
CA TRP A 134 7.78 14.17 0.06
C TRP A 134 8.97 15.07 0.46
N GLN A 135 9.18 15.29 1.76
CA GLN A 135 10.26 16.15 2.28
C GLN A 135 10.29 17.53 1.62
N PHE A 136 9.15 18.21 1.55
CA PHE A 136 9.10 19.56 1.00
C PHE A 136 9.70 20.61 1.95
N MET A 137 10.56 21.46 1.40
CA MET A 137 10.95 22.71 2.05
C MET A 137 9.79 23.70 2.04
N THR A 138 9.69 24.56 3.05
CA THR A 138 8.62 25.58 3.15
C THR A 138 8.57 26.47 1.92
N SER A 139 9.72 26.91 1.41
CA SER A 139 9.81 27.75 0.21
C SER A 139 9.27 27.03 -1.04
N THR A 140 9.69 25.78 -1.25
CA THR A 140 9.25 24.94 -2.37
C THR A 140 7.75 24.68 -2.31
N ALA A 141 7.23 24.28 -1.14
CA ALA A 141 5.81 24.01 -0.95
C ALA A 141 4.95 25.24 -1.30
N ARG A 142 5.33 26.42 -0.79
CA ARG A 142 4.64 27.68 -1.13
C ARG A 142 4.74 28.02 -2.61
N GLY A 143 5.89 27.78 -3.23
CA GLY A 143 6.08 27.96 -4.68
C GLY A 143 5.19 27.02 -5.52
N MET A 144 4.83 25.86 -4.99
CA MET A 144 3.89 24.91 -5.60
C MET A 144 2.43 25.17 -5.22
N GLY A 145 2.13 26.27 -4.54
CA GLY A 145 0.77 26.67 -4.16
C GLY A 145 0.24 26.01 -2.88
N MET A 146 1.09 25.31 -2.12
CA MET A 146 0.69 24.70 -0.85
C MET A 146 0.59 25.74 0.25
N ARG A 147 -0.42 25.61 1.10
CA ARG A 147 -0.61 26.43 2.29
C ARG A 147 0.31 25.95 3.42
N VAL A 148 1.20 26.84 3.85
CA VAL A 148 2.10 26.61 4.98
C VAL A 148 2.07 27.85 5.90
N ASP A 149 1.28 27.76 6.97
CA ASP A 149 1.13 28.77 8.01
C ASP A 149 1.01 28.11 9.41
N TRP A 150 0.69 28.91 10.43
CA TRP A 150 0.61 28.45 11.82
C TRP A 150 -0.61 27.56 12.10
N TRP A 151 -1.61 27.56 11.21
CA TRP A 151 -2.85 26.79 11.32
C TRP A 151 -2.81 25.51 10.47
N VAL A 152 -2.24 25.59 9.26
CA VAL A 152 -2.16 24.48 8.30
C VAL A 152 -0.76 24.40 7.69
N ASP A 153 -0.21 23.19 7.67
CA ASP A 153 1.00 22.86 6.90
C ASP A 153 0.68 21.70 5.96
N GLU A 154 0.27 22.01 4.73
CA GLU A 154 -0.17 21.02 3.73
C GLU A 154 0.95 20.07 3.26
N ARG A 155 2.17 20.23 3.77
CA ARG A 155 3.24 19.26 3.56
C ARG A 155 2.97 17.94 4.29
N ARG A 156 2.01 17.89 5.22
CA ARG A 156 1.65 16.70 6.01
C ARG A 156 0.17 16.58 6.35
#